data_AF-A0A838N172-F1
#
_entry.id   AF-A0A838N172-F1
#
_cell.length_a   1.000
_cell.length_b   1.000
_cell.length_c   1.000
_cell.angle_alpha   90.00
_cell.angle_beta   90.00
_cell.angle_gamma   90.00
#
_symmetry.space_group_name_H-M   'P 1'
#
loop_
_entity.id
_entity.type
_entity.pdbx_description
1 polymer ?
#
loop_
_entity_poly.entity_id
_entity_poly.type
_entity_poly.pdbx_seq_one_letter_code
_entity_poly.pdbx_strand_id
1 'polypeptide(L)'
;MKRLLFALTLVALVFPAAPKAEARVDVSLDFFYNNLGSGGSWVEVADYGYCWQPAVAVSDSSWRPYADGYWAYTDVGWTWVSYEDFGWATYHYGRWARLRGHGWVWVPGREWGPAWVSWRTGGDYVGWAPLPPRDSMGGEVVYEGRPISNRVDLDFDIGPSYYNFVNIRYIGEPRLRERLYAPTQNITYINNTVNVTNITYNNTVVHNYGPDYSRLSAYSARPIQRLKLKRQTDIDYNAAAQAGDLTKVQGDTFVVASPQTLQKSARPIAPKQLKTKIAKADLETGWTGVADAGAKAKLQQKMKAEDPKSVPPPQMRPRDRAAAE
;
A
#
# COMPACT_ATOMS: atom_id res chain seq x y z
N MET A 1 -44.81 66.02 -42.39
CA MET A 1 -44.34 64.88 -43.21
C MET A 1 -43.06 64.31 -42.58
N LYS A 2 -43.08 63.01 -42.29
CA LYS A 2 -42.03 62.21 -41.64
C LYS A 2 -40.76 62.16 -42.51
N ARG A 3 -39.57 62.20 -41.90
CA ARG A 3 -38.43 61.32 -42.24
C ARG A 3 -37.58 61.06 -41.00
N LEU A 4 -37.79 59.91 -40.35
CA LEU A 4 -36.83 59.31 -39.42
C LEU A 4 -35.80 58.54 -40.25
N LEU A 5 -34.51 58.77 -39.99
CA LEU A 5 -33.40 57.91 -40.44
C LEU A 5 -33.03 56.98 -39.29
N PHE A 6 -33.16 55.67 -39.53
CA PHE A 6 -32.73 54.60 -38.63
C PHE A 6 -31.22 54.38 -38.79
N ALA A 7 -30.46 54.51 -37.71
CA ALA A 7 -29.08 54.02 -37.64
C ALA A 7 -29.10 52.53 -37.25
N LEU A 8 -28.50 51.68 -38.08
CA LEU A 8 -28.38 50.24 -37.83
C LEU A 8 -27.09 49.99 -37.04
N THR A 9 -27.19 49.77 -35.74
CA THR A 9 -26.05 49.34 -34.90
C THR A 9 -25.93 47.83 -34.93
N LEU A 10 -24.82 47.34 -35.49
CA LEU A 10 -24.47 45.92 -35.50
C LEU A 10 -23.92 45.55 -34.10
N VAL A 11 -24.68 44.80 -33.31
CA VAL A 11 -24.20 44.25 -32.03
C VAL A 11 -23.47 42.94 -32.31
N ALA A 12 -22.16 42.92 -32.15
CA ALA A 12 -21.37 41.69 -32.16
C ALA A 12 -21.59 40.95 -30.84
N LEU A 13 -22.31 39.82 -30.89
CA LEU A 13 -22.47 38.90 -29.76
C LEU A 13 -21.14 38.16 -29.53
N VAL A 14 -20.38 38.59 -28.53
CA VAL A 14 -19.27 37.82 -27.98
C VAL A 14 -19.86 36.71 -27.12
N PHE A 15 -19.91 35.49 -27.66
CA PHE A 15 -20.25 34.32 -26.87
C PHE A 15 -19.08 33.99 -25.93
N PRO A 16 -19.31 33.84 -24.61
CA PRO A 16 -18.29 33.30 -23.73
C PRO A 16 -17.97 31.87 -24.18
N ALA A 17 -16.69 31.57 -24.40
CA ALA A 17 -16.25 30.20 -24.61
C ALA A 17 -16.67 29.38 -23.39
N ALA A 18 -17.53 28.38 -23.60
CA ALA A 18 -17.86 27.43 -22.55
C ALA A 18 -16.54 26.81 -22.03
N PRO A 19 -16.37 26.62 -20.72
CA PRO A 19 -15.22 25.89 -20.23
C PRO A 19 -15.21 24.52 -20.92
N LYS A 20 -14.10 24.20 -21.60
CA LYS A 20 -13.85 22.84 -22.07
C LYS A 20 -13.97 21.96 -20.83
N ALA A 21 -15.00 21.12 -20.78
CA ALA A 21 -15.03 20.04 -19.82
C ALA A 21 -13.78 19.20 -20.09
N GLU A 22 -12.76 19.33 -19.23
CA GLU A 22 -11.66 18.39 -19.22
C GLU A 22 -12.29 17.01 -19.04
N ALA A 23 -12.00 16.11 -19.98
CA ALA A 23 -12.48 14.74 -19.91
C ALA A 23 -11.89 14.13 -18.63
N ARG A 24 -12.69 14.13 -17.56
CA ARG A 24 -12.37 13.41 -16.34
C ARG A 24 -12.26 11.95 -16.74
N VAL A 25 -11.04 11.43 -16.84
CA VAL A 25 -10.81 10.02 -17.12
C VAL A 25 -11.29 9.27 -15.88
N ASP A 26 -12.54 8.78 -15.95
CA ASP A 26 -13.09 7.92 -14.91
C ASP A 26 -12.37 6.57 -14.99
N VAL A 27 -11.33 6.42 -14.17
CA VAL A 27 -10.63 5.17 -13.99
C VAL A 27 -11.47 4.30 -13.03
N SER A 28 -11.99 3.18 -13.53
CA SER A 28 -12.68 2.16 -12.73
C SER A 28 -11.69 1.05 -12.34
N LEU A 29 -12.14 0.06 -11.55
CA LEU A 29 -11.36 -1.16 -11.27
C LEU A 29 -10.94 -1.93 -12.53
N ASP A 30 -11.60 -1.69 -13.67
CA ASP A 30 -11.23 -2.28 -14.97
C ASP A 30 -9.84 -1.89 -15.40
N PHE A 31 -9.37 -0.73 -14.95
CA PHE A 31 -8.01 -0.33 -15.18
C PHE A 31 -7.02 -1.33 -14.59
N PHE A 32 -7.27 -1.85 -13.38
CA PHE A 32 -6.45 -2.92 -12.81
C PHE A 32 -6.57 -4.21 -13.61
N TYR A 33 -7.79 -4.62 -13.98
CA TYR A 33 -8.02 -5.84 -14.77
C TYR A 33 -7.26 -5.85 -16.09
N ASN A 34 -7.12 -4.68 -16.72
CA ASN A 34 -6.45 -4.54 -18.01
C ASN A 34 -4.94 -4.32 -17.90
N ASN A 35 -4.43 -3.76 -16.78
CA ASN A 35 -3.06 -3.25 -16.70
C ASN A 35 -2.16 -3.93 -15.66
N LEU A 36 -2.66 -4.87 -14.84
CA LEU A 36 -1.79 -5.77 -14.05
C LEU A 36 -1.15 -6.89 -14.91
N GLY A 37 -1.50 -6.93 -16.21
CA GLY A 37 -0.75 -7.66 -17.23
C GLY A 37 -0.68 -9.18 -17.04
N SER A 38 0.29 -9.79 -17.73
CA SER A 38 0.60 -11.22 -17.70
C SER A 38 1.45 -11.66 -16.50
N GLY A 39 1.86 -10.74 -15.62
CA GLY A 39 2.69 -11.00 -14.44
C GLY A 39 1.97 -11.79 -13.33
N GLY A 40 0.71 -12.14 -13.54
CA GLY A 40 -0.12 -12.88 -12.61
C GLY A 40 -1.42 -13.36 -13.23
N SER A 41 -2.39 -13.69 -12.39
CA SER A 41 -3.68 -14.20 -12.82
C SER A 41 -4.80 -13.70 -11.92
N TRP A 42 -5.94 -13.40 -12.52
CA TRP A 42 -7.15 -13.12 -11.76
C TRP A 42 -7.79 -14.41 -11.28
N VAL A 43 -8.21 -14.42 -10.01
CA VAL A 43 -8.94 -15.50 -9.36
C VAL A 43 -10.17 -14.90 -8.67
N GLU A 44 -11.27 -15.64 -8.66
CA GLU A 44 -12.50 -15.20 -8.00
C GLU A 44 -12.55 -15.90 -6.64
N VAL A 45 -12.49 -15.15 -5.56
CA VAL A 45 -12.37 -15.69 -4.20
C VAL A 45 -13.63 -15.37 -3.44
N ALA A 46 -14.52 -16.35 -3.28
CA ALA A 46 -15.74 -16.29 -2.47
C ALA A 46 -16.32 -14.86 -2.40
N ASP A 47 -16.37 -14.31 -1.19
CA ASP A 47 -16.89 -13.00 -0.87
C ASP A 47 -15.87 -11.85 -1.10
N TYR A 48 -14.63 -12.12 -1.49
CA TYR A 48 -13.68 -11.07 -1.90
C TYR A 48 -13.83 -10.66 -3.38
N GLY A 49 -14.53 -11.47 -4.19
CA GLY A 49 -14.66 -11.22 -5.62
C GLY A 49 -13.34 -11.42 -6.37
N TYR A 50 -13.06 -10.58 -7.37
CA TYR A 50 -11.89 -10.74 -8.23
C TYR A 50 -10.61 -10.25 -7.54
N CYS A 51 -9.76 -11.20 -7.18
CA CYS A 51 -8.44 -10.98 -6.61
C CYS A 51 -7.37 -11.24 -7.67
N TRP A 52 -6.24 -10.54 -7.57
CA TRP A 52 -5.09 -10.78 -8.44
C TRP A 52 -4.00 -11.56 -7.71
N GLN A 53 -3.50 -12.62 -8.34
CA GLN A 53 -2.40 -13.43 -7.82
C GLN A 53 -1.16 -13.24 -8.70
N PRO A 54 -0.07 -12.62 -8.19
CA PRO A 54 1.19 -12.56 -8.92
C PRO A 54 1.71 -13.96 -9.22
N ALA A 55 2.33 -14.15 -10.38
CA ALA A 55 2.96 -15.42 -10.74
C ALA A 55 4.08 -15.78 -9.74
N VAL A 56 4.84 -14.79 -9.28
CA VAL A 56 5.90 -14.96 -8.27
C VAL A 56 5.37 -15.47 -6.93
N ALA A 57 4.14 -15.11 -6.55
CA ALA A 57 3.51 -15.62 -5.33
C ALA A 57 3.19 -17.12 -5.40
N VAL A 58 3.17 -17.70 -6.61
CA VAL A 58 2.94 -19.12 -6.86
C VAL A 58 4.26 -19.86 -7.07
N SER A 59 5.21 -19.25 -7.79
CA SER A 59 6.48 -19.91 -8.14
C SER A 59 7.55 -19.81 -7.05
N ASP A 60 7.45 -18.83 -6.15
CA ASP A 60 8.39 -18.64 -5.03
C ASP A 60 7.62 -18.58 -3.70
N SER A 61 7.73 -19.66 -2.91
CA SER A 61 7.07 -19.76 -1.60
C SER A 61 7.66 -18.82 -0.53
N SER A 62 8.85 -18.26 -0.79
CA SER A 62 9.49 -17.24 0.05
C SER A 62 9.05 -15.82 -0.32
N TRP A 63 8.36 -15.64 -1.45
CA TRP A 63 7.85 -14.35 -1.88
C TRP A 63 6.77 -13.83 -0.95
N ARG A 64 6.81 -12.51 -0.68
CA ARG A 64 5.89 -11.83 0.22
C ARG A 64 5.64 -10.40 -0.25
N PRO A 65 4.43 -9.84 -0.02
CA PRO A 65 4.16 -8.43 -0.25
C PRO A 65 5.16 -7.53 0.49
N TYR A 66 5.53 -6.40 -0.13
CA TYR A 66 6.44 -5.41 0.44
C TYR A 66 7.83 -5.99 0.77
N ALA A 67 8.37 -6.87 -0.09
CA ALA A 67 9.70 -7.47 0.09
C ALA A 67 10.73 -6.97 -0.93
N ASP A 68 10.35 -6.87 -2.21
CA ASP A 68 11.25 -6.46 -3.29
C ASP A 68 11.12 -4.98 -3.62
N GLY A 69 11.88 -4.17 -2.89
CA GLY A 69 11.82 -2.72 -2.93
C GLY A 69 12.50 -2.11 -1.71
N TYR A 70 12.14 -0.87 -1.41
CA TYR A 70 12.63 -0.14 -0.25
C TYR A 70 11.59 0.83 0.32
N TRP A 71 11.83 1.26 1.56
CA TRP A 71 11.02 2.29 2.21
C TRP A 71 11.63 3.67 1.99
N ALA A 72 10.84 4.58 1.44
CA ALA A 72 11.14 6.01 1.40
C ALA A 72 10.25 6.76 2.39
N TYR A 73 10.72 7.91 2.88
CA TYR A 73 9.92 8.81 3.69
C TYR A 73 9.48 10.01 2.85
N THR A 74 8.17 10.15 2.63
CA THR A 74 7.60 11.23 1.83
C THR A 74 6.88 12.27 2.67
N ASP A 75 6.33 13.30 2.01
CA ASP A 75 5.41 14.27 2.59
C ASP A 75 4.11 13.65 3.13
N VAL A 76 3.82 12.40 2.75
CA VAL A 76 2.73 11.58 3.32
C VAL A 76 3.21 10.40 4.17
N GLY A 77 4.49 10.41 4.58
CA GLY A 77 5.10 9.43 5.48
C GLY A 77 5.75 8.23 4.78
N TRP A 78 5.82 7.08 5.46
CA TRP A 78 6.45 5.88 4.94
C TRP A 78 5.73 5.38 3.68
N THR A 79 6.44 5.43 2.57
CA THR A 79 5.95 5.06 1.24
C THR A 79 6.78 3.91 0.71
N TRP A 80 6.10 2.86 0.24
CA TRP A 80 6.80 1.73 -0.38
C TRP A 80 7.18 2.09 -1.82
N VAL A 81 8.45 1.90 -2.18
CA VAL A 81 8.93 1.98 -3.56
C VAL A 81 9.27 0.57 -4.02
N SER A 82 8.46 0.05 -4.93
CA SER A 82 8.53 -1.32 -5.43
C SER A 82 9.47 -1.46 -6.63
N TYR A 83 10.15 -2.60 -6.73
CA TYR A 83 10.82 -3.04 -7.95
C TYR A 83 9.98 -3.99 -8.81
N GLU A 84 8.78 -4.32 -8.34
CA GLU A 84 7.85 -5.21 -9.02
C GLU A 84 6.92 -4.40 -9.91
N ASP A 85 6.72 -4.89 -11.14
CA ASP A 85 5.94 -4.26 -12.22
C ASP A 85 4.45 -4.08 -11.88
N PHE A 86 3.91 -4.91 -10.98
CA PHE A 86 2.55 -4.79 -10.45
C PHE A 86 2.45 -3.84 -9.24
N GLY A 87 3.59 -3.39 -8.69
CA GLY A 87 3.66 -2.70 -7.41
C GLY A 87 2.99 -1.33 -7.39
N TRP A 88 2.91 -0.64 -8.54
CA TRP A 88 2.22 0.64 -8.68
C TRP A 88 0.75 0.59 -8.24
N ALA A 89 0.10 -0.57 -8.42
CA ALA A 89 -1.28 -0.80 -8.02
C ALA A 89 -1.30 -1.49 -6.66
N THR A 90 -0.69 -2.67 -6.56
CA THR A 90 -1.00 -3.60 -5.46
C THR A 90 -0.48 -3.16 -4.09
N TYR A 91 0.48 -2.24 -4.05
CA TYR A 91 1.03 -1.69 -2.81
C TYR A 91 0.39 -0.38 -2.38
N HIS A 92 -0.42 0.22 -3.25
CA HIS A 92 -1.02 1.54 -3.01
C HIS A 92 -2.54 1.52 -3.01
N TYR A 93 -3.16 0.64 -3.79
CA TYR A 93 -4.60 0.44 -3.88
C TYR A 93 -4.92 -0.95 -3.33
N GLY A 94 -5.85 -1.12 -2.40
CA GLY A 94 -6.28 -2.46 -1.94
C GLY A 94 -5.45 -3.10 -0.81
N ARG A 95 -5.61 -4.42 -0.64
CA ARG A 95 -5.09 -5.20 0.50
C ARG A 95 -4.55 -6.55 0.07
N TRP A 96 -3.69 -7.16 0.88
CA TRP A 96 -3.18 -8.51 0.61
C TRP A 96 -3.78 -9.53 1.57
N ALA A 97 -4.33 -10.59 1.00
CA ALA A 97 -4.81 -11.76 1.73
C ALA A 97 -3.89 -12.94 1.43
N ARG A 98 -3.52 -13.72 2.45
CA ARG A 98 -2.87 -15.00 2.25
C ARG A 98 -3.90 -16.11 2.43
N LEU A 99 -4.18 -16.85 1.37
CA LEU A 99 -5.16 -17.92 1.38
C LEU A 99 -4.46 -19.26 1.61
N ARG A 100 -4.97 -20.06 2.56
CA ARG A 100 -4.46 -21.42 2.80
C ARG A 100 -4.54 -22.23 1.51
N GLY A 101 -3.44 -22.89 1.15
CA GLY A 101 -3.34 -23.71 -0.06
C GLY A 101 -3.19 -22.92 -1.38
N HIS A 102 -3.31 -21.59 -1.36
CA HIS A 102 -3.25 -20.77 -2.58
C HIS A 102 -2.16 -19.68 -2.54
N GLY A 103 -1.66 -19.30 -1.37
CA GLY A 103 -0.63 -18.27 -1.23
C GLY A 103 -1.22 -16.86 -1.19
N TRP A 104 -0.42 -15.86 -1.56
CA TRP A 104 -0.83 -14.46 -1.52
C TRP A 104 -1.70 -14.09 -2.72
N VAL A 105 -2.77 -13.33 -2.44
CA VAL A 105 -3.63 -12.68 -3.42
C VAL A 105 -3.84 -11.23 -3.01
N TRP A 106 -3.93 -10.35 -3.98
CA TRP A 106 -4.27 -8.95 -3.79
C TRP A 106 -5.75 -8.74 -4.05
N VAL A 107 -6.43 -8.14 -3.07
CA VAL A 107 -7.83 -7.71 -3.16
C VAL A 107 -7.86 -6.24 -3.57
N PRO A 108 -8.42 -5.90 -4.73
CA PRO A 108 -8.49 -4.52 -5.19
C PRO A 108 -9.21 -3.59 -4.21
N GLY A 109 -8.71 -2.36 -4.15
CA GLY A 109 -9.35 -1.26 -3.44
C GLY A 109 -9.26 0.03 -4.24
N ARG A 110 -10.05 1.02 -3.86
CA ARG A 110 -10.21 2.27 -4.64
C ARG A 110 -9.42 3.46 -4.08
N GLU A 111 -8.92 3.33 -2.86
CA GLU A 111 -8.20 4.38 -2.17
C GLU A 111 -6.68 4.18 -2.29
N TRP A 112 -6.00 5.24 -2.71
CA TRP A 112 -4.54 5.29 -2.77
C TRP A 112 -3.98 5.58 -1.37
N GLY A 113 -2.96 4.84 -0.97
CA GLY A 113 -2.16 5.13 0.21
C GLY A 113 -0.65 4.96 -0.03
N PRO A 114 0.20 5.59 0.80
CA PRO A 114 1.65 5.43 0.73
C PRO A 114 2.11 3.97 0.83
N ALA A 115 1.42 3.22 1.69
CA ALA A 115 1.44 1.78 1.85
C ALA A 115 0.32 1.39 2.82
N TRP A 116 -0.19 0.16 2.71
CA TRP A 116 -1.18 -0.39 3.63
C TRP A 116 -0.56 -1.51 4.47
N VAL A 117 0.17 -1.12 5.51
CA VAL A 117 0.90 -2.04 6.38
C VAL A 117 0.65 -1.77 7.86
N SER A 118 0.70 -2.84 8.65
CA SER A 118 0.92 -2.77 10.09
C SER A 118 2.41 -2.59 10.35
N TRP A 119 2.78 -1.67 11.23
CA TRP A 119 4.16 -1.35 11.58
C TRP A 119 4.53 -1.81 12.98
N ARG A 120 5.73 -2.37 13.13
CA ARG A 120 6.34 -2.71 14.41
C ARG A 120 7.78 -2.22 14.48
N THR A 121 8.20 -1.81 15.67
CA THR A 121 9.61 -1.44 15.93
C THR A 121 9.96 -1.68 17.39
N GLY A 122 11.24 -1.87 17.68
CA GLY A 122 11.76 -2.11 19.03
C GLY A 122 13.05 -2.93 19.01
N GLY A 123 13.93 -2.65 19.96
CA GLY A 123 15.29 -3.18 19.93
C GLY A 123 15.97 -2.76 18.62
N ASP A 124 16.63 -3.71 17.97
CA ASP A 124 17.31 -3.50 16.69
C ASP A 124 16.42 -3.85 15.48
N TYR A 125 15.09 -3.90 15.66
CA TYR A 125 14.16 -4.46 14.67
C TYR A 125 13.16 -3.43 14.18
N VAL A 126 12.92 -3.46 12.86
CA VAL A 126 11.79 -2.81 12.20
C VAL A 126 11.05 -3.88 11.41
N GLY A 127 9.73 -3.91 11.52
CA GLY A 127 8.91 -4.86 10.79
C GLY A 127 7.62 -4.25 10.27
N TRP A 128 7.13 -4.85 9.20
CA TRP A 128 5.88 -4.49 8.56
C TRP A 128 5.13 -5.74 8.09
N ALA A 129 3.81 -5.72 8.17
CA ALA A 129 2.95 -6.75 7.60
C ALA A 129 1.91 -6.08 6.70
N PRO A 130 1.60 -6.64 5.52
CA PRO A 130 0.51 -6.10 4.72
C PRO A 130 -0.80 -6.19 5.49
N LEU A 131 -1.65 -5.17 5.38
CA LEU A 131 -2.97 -5.22 5.98
C LEU A 131 -3.88 -6.16 5.16
N PRO A 132 -4.60 -7.09 5.81
CA PRO A 132 -5.60 -7.89 5.13
C PRO A 132 -6.90 -7.08 4.87
N PRO A 133 -7.79 -7.60 4.00
CA PRO A 133 -9.16 -7.08 3.89
C PRO A 133 -9.90 -7.15 5.24
N ARG A 134 -10.70 -6.13 5.57
CA ARG A 134 -11.61 -6.16 6.74
C ARG A 134 -12.92 -6.73 6.23
N ASP A 135 -13.43 -7.73 6.92
CA ASP A 135 -14.60 -8.53 6.56
C ASP A 135 -14.41 -9.52 5.40
N SER A 136 -15.01 -10.69 5.57
CA SER A 136 -15.25 -11.72 4.55
C SER A 136 -16.65 -11.55 3.96
N MET A 137 -17.22 -10.35 3.99
CA MET A 137 -18.61 -10.07 3.59
C MET A 137 -18.66 -9.26 2.30
N GLY A 138 -18.12 -9.84 1.23
CA GLY A 138 -18.76 -9.72 -0.07
C GLY A 138 -18.45 -8.41 -0.79
N GLY A 139 -17.19 -7.97 -0.88
CA GLY A 139 -16.90 -6.73 -1.58
C GLY A 139 -15.46 -6.28 -1.69
N GLU A 140 -15.28 -5.30 -2.57
CA GLU A 140 -14.09 -4.44 -2.68
C GLU A 140 -13.65 -3.94 -1.31
N VAL A 141 -12.35 -3.72 -1.13
CA VAL A 141 -11.86 -3.07 0.08
C VAL A 141 -12.34 -1.61 0.12
N VAL A 142 -13.23 -1.31 1.06
CA VAL A 142 -13.83 0.02 1.29
C VAL A 142 -13.39 0.51 2.68
N TYR A 143 -12.23 1.16 2.79
CA TYR A 143 -11.86 1.88 4.01
C TYR A 143 -12.13 3.36 3.82
N GLU A 144 -13.33 3.79 4.16
CA GLU A 144 -13.79 5.16 3.98
C GLU A 144 -13.31 6.06 5.12
N GLY A 145 -12.02 6.41 5.13
CA GLY A 145 -11.53 7.54 5.94
C GLY A 145 -11.33 7.28 7.43
N ARG A 146 -11.23 6.01 7.87
CA ARG A 146 -11.01 5.69 9.29
C ARG A 146 -9.53 5.45 9.60
N PRO A 147 -8.94 6.16 10.58
CA PRO A 147 -7.57 5.92 11.00
C PRO A 147 -7.31 4.46 11.38
N ILE A 148 -6.11 3.97 11.08
CA ILE A 148 -5.64 2.64 11.45
C ILE A 148 -4.55 2.84 12.51
N SER A 149 -4.84 2.36 13.72
CA SER A 149 -4.00 2.55 14.89
C SER A 149 -3.11 1.35 15.18
N ASN A 150 -2.34 1.44 16.25
CA ASN A 150 -1.48 0.37 16.75
C ASN A 150 -2.23 -0.91 17.19
N ARG A 151 -3.56 -0.91 17.18
CA ARG A 151 -4.40 -2.08 17.49
C ARG A 151 -4.65 -2.99 16.30
N VAL A 152 -4.16 -2.61 15.11
CA VAL A 152 -4.41 -3.33 13.86
C VAL A 152 -4.02 -4.81 13.89
N ASP A 153 -2.98 -5.20 14.64
CA ASP A 153 -2.62 -6.62 14.77
C ASP A 153 -3.72 -7.43 15.46
N LEU A 154 -4.45 -6.84 16.42
CA LEU A 154 -5.57 -7.48 17.10
C LEU A 154 -6.84 -7.38 16.28
N ASP A 155 -7.10 -6.23 15.66
CA ASP A 155 -8.30 -5.98 14.84
C ASP A 155 -8.40 -6.93 13.64
N PHE A 156 -7.25 -7.37 13.12
CA PHE A 156 -7.13 -8.23 11.95
C PHE A 156 -6.50 -9.60 12.25
N ASP A 157 -6.26 -9.92 13.52
CA ASP A 157 -5.58 -11.14 13.98
C ASP A 157 -4.23 -11.41 13.27
N ILE A 158 -3.43 -10.37 13.00
CA ILE A 158 -2.14 -10.46 12.30
C ILE A 158 -1.10 -11.12 13.21
N GLY A 159 -0.73 -12.35 12.86
CA GLY A 159 0.25 -13.16 13.55
C GLY A 159 1.69 -12.98 13.05
N PRO A 160 2.68 -13.59 13.74
CA PRO A 160 4.09 -13.40 13.47
C PRO A 160 4.51 -13.68 12.02
N SER A 161 4.05 -14.77 11.40
CA SER A 161 4.50 -15.15 10.05
C SER A 161 3.93 -14.27 8.93
N TYR A 162 3.06 -13.30 9.25
CA TYR A 162 2.59 -12.26 8.33
C TYR A 162 3.58 -11.08 8.18
N TYR A 163 4.50 -10.91 9.13
CA TYR A 163 5.48 -9.82 9.15
C TYR A 163 6.76 -10.07 8.36
N ASN A 164 7.21 -9.07 7.61
CA ASN A 164 8.60 -8.92 7.23
C ASN A 164 9.34 -8.19 8.37
N PHE A 165 10.56 -8.62 8.70
CA PHE A 165 11.42 -7.94 9.67
C PHE A 165 12.82 -7.75 9.09
N VAL A 166 13.45 -6.64 9.44
CA VAL A 166 14.87 -6.36 9.16
C VAL A 166 15.55 -5.82 10.41
N ASN A 167 16.88 -5.88 10.43
CA ASN A 167 17.63 -5.06 11.34
C ASN A 167 17.42 -3.58 10.99
N ILE A 168 17.25 -2.71 11.98
CA ILE A 168 17.09 -1.25 11.81
C ILE A 168 18.21 -0.64 10.97
N ARG A 169 19.42 -1.20 11.02
CA ARG A 169 20.55 -0.74 10.19
C ARG A 169 20.30 -0.83 8.68
N TYR A 170 19.42 -1.72 8.25
CA TYR A 170 19.14 -1.95 6.83
C TYR A 170 17.91 -1.19 6.31
N ILE A 171 17.19 -0.44 7.15
CA ILE A 171 15.91 0.17 6.71
C ILE A 171 16.07 1.19 5.56
N GLY A 172 17.24 1.82 5.42
CA GLY A 172 17.58 2.72 4.32
C GLY A 172 18.30 2.05 3.15
N GLU A 173 18.41 0.72 3.11
CA GLU A 173 18.97 0.01 1.97
C GLU A 173 18.06 0.15 0.74
N PRO A 174 18.61 0.32 -0.48
CA PRO A 174 17.81 0.43 -1.68
C PRO A 174 17.11 -0.88 -2.04
N ARG A 175 17.53 -2.03 -1.49
CA ARG A 175 16.91 -3.34 -1.73
C ARG A 175 16.79 -4.10 -0.42
N LEU A 176 15.56 -4.28 0.06
CA LEU A 176 15.30 -4.91 1.37
C LEU A 176 15.17 -6.44 1.32
N ARG A 177 14.83 -7.03 0.16
CA ARG A 177 14.55 -8.48 0.03
C ARG A 177 15.62 -9.37 0.65
N GLU A 178 16.89 -9.04 0.41
CA GLU A 178 18.07 -9.80 0.88
C GLU A 178 18.43 -9.50 2.35
N ARG A 179 17.75 -8.53 2.98
CA ARG A 179 17.94 -8.13 4.37
C ARG A 179 16.82 -8.61 5.28
N LEU A 180 15.75 -9.18 4.71
CA LEU A 180 14.64 -9.74 5.46
C LEU A 180 15.12 -10.95 6.27
N TYR A 181 14.75 -10.98 7.54
CA TYR A 181 14.92 -12.17 8.36
C TYR A 181 13.99 -13.30 7.93
N ALA A 182 14.38 -14.52 8.27
CA ALA A 182 13.55 -15.68 8.05
C ALA A 182 12.25 -15.58 8.89
N PRO A 183 11.07 -15.87 8.33
CA PRO A 183 9.79 -15.77 9.06
C PRO A 183 9.71 -16.64 10.32
N THR A 184 10.52 -17.70 10.39
CA THR A 184 10.63 -18.59 11.57
C THR A 184 11.11 -17.86 12.83
N GLN A 185 11.78 -16.72 12.69
CA GLN A 185 12.27 -15.91 13.81
C GLN A 185 11.25 -14.87 14.29
N ASN A 186 10.12 -14.70 13.59
CA ASN A 186 9.20 -13.60 13.84
C ASN A 186 8.58 -13.61 15.22
N ILE A 187 8.38 -14.77 15.86
CA ILE A 187 7.90 -14.85 17.26
C ILE A 187 8.84 -14.06 18.19
N THR A 188 10.14 -14.23 18.02
CA THR A 188 11.16 -13.49 18.78
C THR A 188 11.07 -12.00 18.49
N TYR A 189 10.94 -11.58 17.23
CA TYR A 189 10.85 -10.15 16.89
C TYR A 189 9.56 -9.51 17.37
N ILE A 190 8.42 -10.21 17.30
CA ILE A 190 7.15 -9.75 17.87
C ILE A 190 7.28 -9.52 19.38
N ASN A 191 7.97 -10.40 20.11
CA ASN A 191 8.19 -10.22 21.55
C ASN A 191 9.07 -9.01 21.89
N ASN A 192 10.02 -8.65 21.01
CA ASN A 192 10.97 -7.55 21.22
C ASN A 192 10.55 -6.21 20.60
N THR A 193 9.40 -6.16 19.93
CA THR A 193 8.87 -4.95 19.28
C THR A 193 7.50 -4.59 19.83
N VAL A 194 7.05 -3.36 19.59
CA VAL A 194 5.65 -2.96 19.80
C VAL A 194 5.07 -2.49 18.48
N ASN A 195 3.74 -2.62 18.32
CA ASN A 195 3.05 -2.06 17.18
C ASN A 195 3.03 -0.52 17.28
N VAL A 196 3.46 0.15 16.20
CA VAL A 196 3.54 1.61 16.08
C VAL A 196 2.76 2.11 14.86
N THR A 197 1.80 1.32 14.38
CA THR A 197 0.95 1.70 13.24
C THR A 197 0.23 3.00 13.55
N ASN A 198 0.35 3.96 12.64
CA ASN A 198 -0.31 5.25 12.70
C ASN A 198 -0.61 5.71 11.27
N ILE A 199 -1.71 5.19 10.71
CA ILE A 199 -2.22 5.61 9.40
C ILE A 199 -3.42 6.51 9.66
N THR A 200 -3.35 7.74 9.16
CA THR A 200 -4.34 8.79 9.41
C THR A 200 -4.81 9.40 8.10
N TYR A 201 -5.91 10.13 8.17
CA TYR A 201 -6.50 10.83 7.03
C TYR A 201 -6.43 12.33 7.27
N ASN A 202 -5.96 13.05 6.27
CA ASN A 202 -6.14 14.48 6.16
C ASN A 202 -6.99 14.75 4.93
N ASN A 203 -8.28 15.01 5.12
CA ASN A 203 -9.30 14.95 4.06
C ASN A 203 -9.25 13.59 3.34
N THR A 204 -8.94 13.58 2.06
CA THR A 204 -8.83 12.37 1.21
C THR A 204 -7.39 11.87 1.08
N VAL A 205 -6.43 12.51 1.77
CA VAL A 205 -5.02 12.12 1.71
C VAL A 205 -4.70 11.19 2.88
N VAL A 206 -4.25 9.99 2.55
CA VAL A 206 -3.76 9.00 3.50
C VAL A 206 -2.32 9.33 3.88
N HIS A 207 -2.05 9.46 5.17
CA HIS A 207 -0.70 9.61 5.73
C HIS A 207 -0.31 8.33 6.48
N ASN A 208 0.89 7.80 6.23
CA ASN A 208 1.43 6.62 6.90
C ASN A 208 2.63 7.01 7.77
N TYR A 209 2.39 7.37 9.04
CA TYR A 209 3.45 7.87 9.91
C TYR A 209 4.30 6.76 10.51
N GLY A 210 3.70 5.61 10.84
CA GLY A 210 4.40 4.40 11.31
C GLY A 210 5.49 4.67 12.36
N PRO A 211 6.67 4.02 12.27
CA PRO A 211 7.80 4.27 13.18
C PRO A 211 8.39 5.67 12.99
N ASP A 212 8.94 6.25 14.07
CA ASP A 212 9.58 7.56 14.03
C ASP A 212 10.79 7.58 13.07
N TYR A 213 10.75 8.49 12.08
CA TYR A 213 11.80 8.62 11.07
C TYR A 213 13.15 8.96 11.69
N SER A 214 13.19 9.92 12.61
CA SER A 214 14.44 10.44 13.17
C SER A 214 15.19 9.34 13.93
N ARG A 215 14.46 8.53 14.69
CA ARG A 215 14.96 7.34 15.35
C ARG A 215 15.50 6.34 14.35
N LEU A 216 14.72 5.93 13.34
CA LEU A 216 15.19 4.95 12.35
C LEU A 216 16.41 5.46 11.58
N SER A 217 16.41 6.72 11.16
CA SER A 217 17.52 7.35 10.46
C SER A 217 18.79 7.41 11.31
N ALA A 218 18.68 7.54 12.63
CA ALA A 218 19.84 7.57 13.53
C ALA A 218 20.56 6.22 13.60
N TYR A 219 19.90 5.10 13.32
CA TYR A 219 20.49 3.75 13.37
C TYR A 219 20.68 3.11 11.99
N SER A 220 20.15 3.71 10.93
CA SER A 220 20.31 3.19 9.58
C SER A 220 21.74 3.37 9.08
N ALA A 221 22.32 2.30 8.52
CA ALA A 221 23.66 2.32 7.95
C ALA A 221 23.71 3.18 6.68
N ARG A 222 22.62 3.22 5.91
CA ARG A 222 22.43 4.09 4.75
C ARG A 222 21.39 5.17 5.04
N PRO A 223 21.49 6.37 4.44
CA PRO A 223 20.46 7.38 4.58
C PRO A 223 19.11 6.85 4.08
N ILE A 224 18.06 7.10 4.86
CA ILE A 224 16.69 6.78 4.45
C ILE A 224 16.25 7.86 3.46
N GLN A 225 15.92 7.44 2.24
CA GLN A 225 15.55 8.37 1.17
C GLN A 225 14.36 9.23 1.57
N ARG A 226 14.51 10.55 1.44
CA ARG A 226 13.42 11.51 1.55
C ARG A 226 12.99 11.91 0.15
N LEU A 227 11.73 11.67 -0.18
CA LEU A 227 11.18 11.95 -1.51
C LEU A 227 9.92 12.82 -1.39
N LYS A 228 9.65 13.67 -2.37
CA LYS A 228 8.34 14.32 -2.54
C LYS A 228 7.42 13.39 -3.29
N LEU A 229 6.19 13.21 -2.84
CA LEU A 229 5.19 12.47 -3.59
C LEU A 229 4.61 13.38 -4.69
N LYS A 230 4.63 12.93 -5.93
CA LYS A 230 3.89 13.54 -7.04
C LYS A 230 2.86 12.56 -7.57
N ARG A 231 1.59 12.82 -7.25
CA ARG A 231 0.45 12.08 -7.82
C ARG A 231 0.15 12.63 -9.21
N GLN A 232 0.22 11.76 -10.22
CA GLN A 232 -0.22 12.08 -11.56
C GLN A 232 -1.69 11.67 -11.71
N THR A 233 -2.56 12.67 -11.82
CA THR A 233 -4.01 12.52 -11.89
C THR A 233 -4.55 12.62 -13.31
N ASP A 234 -3.85 13.36 -14.17
CA ASP A 234 -4.31 13.77 -15.50
C ASP A 234 -3.34 13.26 -16.57
N ILE A 235 -3.24 11.94 -16.68
CA ILE A 235 -2.41 11.23 -17.67
C ILE A 235 -3.25 10.19 -18.41
N ASP A 236 -2.77 9.76 -19.59
CA ASP A 236 -3.26 8.52 -20.19
C ASP A 236 -2.70 7.34 -19.42
N TYR A 237 -3.51 6.82 -18.50
CA TYR A 237 -3.14 5.71 -17.63
C TYR A 237 -2.83 4.42 -18.40
N ASN A 238 -3.52 4.15 -19.51
CA ASN A 238 -3.26 2.94 -20.29
C ASN A 238 -1.94 3.06 -21.06
N ALA A 239 -1.66 4.24 -21.64
CA ALA A 239 -0.38 4.49 -22.28
C ALA A 239 0.79 4.43 -21.27
N ALA A 240 0.61 5.02 -20.08
CA ALA A 240 1.60 4.96 -19.00
C ALA A 240 1.83 3.51 -18.51
N ALA A 241 0.77 2.70 -18.41
CA ALA A 241 0.86 1.29 -18.08
C ALA A 241 1.69 0.51 -19.11
N GLN A 242 1.39 0.70 -20.40
CA GLN A 242 2.10 0.05 -21.49
C GLN A 242 3.59 0.43 -21.56
N ALA A 243 3.91 1.66 -21.17
CA ALA A 243 5.29 2.16 -21.11
C ALA A 243 6.03 1.78 -19.81
N GLY A 244 5.37 1.13 -18.84
CA GLY A 244 5.96 0.84 -17.52
C GLY A 244 6.21 2.08 -16.66
N ASP A 245 5.48 3.17 -16.93
CA ASP A 245 5.76 4.52 -16.45
C ASP A 245 4.78 4.97 -15.35
N LEU A 246 4.03 4.02 -14.77
CA LEU A 246 3.04 4.27 -13.71
C LEU A 246 3.67 4.63 -12.36
N THR A 247 4.89 4.19 -12.10
CA THR A 247 5.66 4.59 -10.92
C THR A 247 7.11 4.77 -11.28
N LYS A 248 7.72 5.90 -10.87
CA LYS A 248 9.15 6.12 -11.00
C LYS A 248 9.68 7.12 -9.98
N VAL A 249 10.94 6.94 -9.61
CA VAL A 249 11.69 7.93 -8.83
C VAL A 249 12.50 8.79 -9.80
N GLN A 250 12.31 10.11 -9.72
CA GLN A 250 13.01 11.12 -10.53
C GLN A 250 13.64 12.15 -9.60
N GLY A 251 14.96 12.09 -9.41
CA GLY A 251 15.65 12.93 -8.45
C GLY A 251 15.10 12.73 -7.03
N ASP A 252 14.59 13.79 -6.43
CA ASP A 252 13.99 13.80 -5.08
C ASP A 252 12.48 13.51 -5.09
N THR A 253 11.90 13.06 -6.20
CA THR A 253 10.45 12.93 -6.36
C THR A 253 10.05 11.49 -6.69
N PHE A 254 9.11 10.93 -5.92
CA PHE A 254 8.41 9.69 -6.26
C PHE A 254 7.13 10.04 -7.01
N VAL A 255 7.10 9.72 -8.30
CA VAL A 255 5.96 9.95 -9.19
C VAL A 255 5.11 8.69 -9.26
N VAL A 256 3.81 8.82 -9.00
CA VAL A 256 2.86 7.71 -9.04
C VAL A 256 1.59 8.10 -9.80
N ALA A 257 1.21 7.26 -10.75
CA ALA A 257 -0.08 7.30 -11.42
C ALA A 257 -1.17 7.01 -10.38
N SER A 258 -1.97 8.02 -10.06
CA SER A 258 -2.93 7.93 -8.99
C SER A 258 -4.18 8.75 -9.33
N PRO A 259 -5.20 8.13 -9.96
CA PRO A 259 -6.45 8.82 -10.24
C PRO A 259 -7.08 9.36 -8.95
N GLN A 260 -7.64 10.57 -9.01
CA GLN A 260 -8.22 11.25 -7.85
C GLN A 260 -9.39 10.45 -7.24
N THR A 261 -10.14 9.75 -8.09
CA THR A 261 -11.25 8.90 -7.69
C THR A 261 -11.27 7.66 -8.58
N LEU A 262 -10.99 6.48 -8.01
CA LEU A 262 -11.42 5.23 -8.63
C LEU A 262 -12.91 5.09 -8.35
N GLN A 263 -13.75 5.32 -9.36
CA GLN A 263 -15.19 5.18 -9.19
C GLN A 263 -15.57 3.70 -9.13
N LYS A 264 -16.55 3.37 -8.28
CA LYS A 264 -17.21 2.07 -8.36
C LYS A 264 -17.92 2.00 -9.70
N SER A 265 -17.64 0.98 -10.51
CA SER A 265 -18.29 0.84 -11.81
C SER A 265 -19.80 0.65 -11.62
N ALA A 266 -20.60 1.28 -12.48
CA ALA A 266 -22.06 1.14 -12.46
C ALA A 266 -22.53 -0.30 -12.75
N ARG A 267 -21.65 -1.13 -13.34
CA ARG A 267 -21.84 -2.57 -13.54
C ARG A 267 -20.59 -3.31 -13.06
N PRO A 268 -20.71 -4.43 -12.32
CA PRO A 268 -19.57 -5.30 -12.05
C PRO A 268 -18.98 -5.76 -13.39
N ILE A 269 -17.74 -5.41 -13.64
CA ILE A 269 -17.02 -5.87 -14.82
C ILE A 269 -16.05 -6.95 -14.34
N ALA A 270 -16.01 -8.05 -15.07
CA ALA A 270 -15.15 -9.17 -14.78
C ALA A 270 -13.80 -9.03 -15.50
N PRO A 271 -12.70 -9.53 -14.93
CA PRO A 271 -11.46 -9.71 -15.66
C PRO A 271 -11.69 -10.52 -16.94
N LYS A 272 -10.97 -10.17 -18.01
CA LYS A 272 -11.07 -10.85 -19.31
C LYS A 272 -10.76 -12.35 -19.23
N GLN A 273 -9.84 -12.72 -18.33
CA GLN A 273 -9.45 -14.10 -18.09
C GLN A 273 -9.44 -14.36 -16.59
N LEU A 274 -10.17 -15.40 -16.18
CA LEU A 274 -10.19 -15.91 -14.82
C LEU A 274 -9.49 -17.26 -14.79
N LYS A 275 -8.48 -17.41 -13.95
CA LYS A 275 -7.73 -18.66 -13.81
C LYS A 275 -8.53 -19.73 -13.06
N THR A 276 -9.19 -19.34 -11.97
CA THR A 276 -9.99 -20.26 -11.16
C THR A 276 -10.95 -19.51 -10.23
N LYS A 277 -11.91 -20.26 -9.67
CA LYS A 277 -12.79 -19.82 -8.58
C LYS A 277 -12.42 -20.55 -7.29
N ILE A 278 -12.22 -19.81 -6.21
CA ILE A 278 -11.91 -20.30 -4.87
C ILE A 278 -13.19 -20.13 -4.04
N ALA A 279 -13.82 -21.25 -3.67
CA ALA A 279 -15.14 -21.24 -3.03
C ALA A 279 -15.14 -20.69 -1.60
N LYS A 280 -13.99 -20.66 -0.92
CA LYS A 280 -13.86 -20.15 0.46
C LYS A 280 -12.61 -19.29 0.61
N ALA A 281 -12.77 -18.11 1.18
CA ALA A 281 -11.65 -17.24 1.58
C ALA A 281 -11.01 -17.76 2.89
N ASP A 282 -10.32 -18.90 2.85
CA ASP A 282 -9.63 -19.46 4.02
C ASP A 282 -8.34 -18.68 4.33
N LEU A 283 -8.49 -17.58 5.07
CA LEU A 283 -7.41 -16.65 5.40
C LEU A 283 -6.42 -17.26 6.41
N GLU A 284 -5.15 -17.32 6.03
CA GLU A 284 -4.01 -17.56 6.90
C GLU A 284 -3.56 -16.22 7.48
N THR A 285 -3.77 -16.00 8.77
CA THR A 285 -3.53 -14.69 9.41
C THR A 285 -2.14 -14.55 10.04
N GLY A 286 -1.21 -15.48 9.80
CA GLY A 286 0.18 -15.37 10.25
C GLY A 286 0.52 -16.17 11.51
N TRP A 287 -0.35 -17.09 11.95
CA TRP A 287 -0.13 -17.88 13.18
C TRP A 287 0.52 -19.23 12.92
N THR A 288 0.76 -19.60 11.66
CA THR A 288 1.54 -20.79 11.32
C THR A 288 2.94 -20.70 11.93
N GLY A 289 3.31 -21.69 12.74
CA GLY A 289 4.58 -21.76 13.46
C GLY A 289 4.50 -21.41 14.95
N VAL A 290 3.36 -20.91 15.44
CA VAL A 290 3.10 -20.79 16.88
C VAL A 290 2.71 -22.16 17.43
N ALA A 291 3.41 -22.60 18.48
CA ALA A 291 3.42 -23.99 18.95
C ALA A 291 2.01 -24.54 19.29
N ASP A 292 1.22 -23.77 20.02
CA ASP A 292 -0.11 -24.16 20.47
C ASP A 292 -1.01 -22.94 20.78
N ALA A 293 -2.27 -23.22 21.13
CA ALA A 293 -3.26 -22.20 21.48
C ALA A 293 -2.85 -21.35 22.70
N GLY A 294 -2.12 -21.93 23.66
CA GLY A 294 -1.61 -21.21 24.83
C GLY A 294 -0.50 -20.23 24.46
N ALA A 295 0.42 -20.62 23.56
CA ALA A 295 1.43 -19.74 23.01
C ALA A 295 0.82 -18.59 22.20
N LYS A 296 -0.21 -18.87 21.38
CA LYS A 296 -0.99 -17.83 20.67
C LYS A 296 -1.64 -16.86 21.66
N ALA A 297 -2.32 -17.36 22.68
CA ALA A 297 -2.99 -16.53 23.68
C ALA A 297 -2.01 -15.62 24.43
N LYS A 298 -0.81 -16.12 24.79
CA LYS A 298 0.25 -15.32 25.42
C LYS A 298 0.73 -14.18 24.52
N LEU A 299 0.96 -14.46 23.22
CA LEU A 299 1.34 -13.42 22.26
C LEU A 299 0.24 -12.37 22.08
N GLN A 300 -1.03 -12.79 21.97
CA GLN A 300 -2.16 -11.87 21.87
C GLN A 300 -2.34 -11.02 23.13
N GLN A 301 -2.13 -11.60 24.33
CA GLN A 301 -2.15 -10.85 25.59
C GLN A 301 -1.02 -9.81 25.61
N LYS A 302 0.17 -10.18 25.16
CA LYS A 302 1.29 -9.26 25.00
C LYS A 302 0.94 -8.13 24.04
N MET A 303 0.39 -8.43 22.86
CA MET A 303 -0.06 -7.45 21.86
C MET A 303 -1.13 -6.50 22.43
N LYS A 304 -2.04 -7.01 23.26
CA LYS A 304 -3.05 -6.21 23.96
C LYS A 304 -2.42 -5.22 24.96
N ALA A 305 -1.35 -5.62 25.62
CA ALA A 305 -0.63 -4.79 26.60
C ALA A 305 0.35 -3.79 25.96
N GLU A 306 0.58 -3.84 24.64
CA GLU A 306 1.51 -2.93 23.96
C GLU A 306 1.07 -1.46 24.03
N ASP A 307 2.07 -0.60 24.24
CA ASP A 307 1.96 0.85 24.16
C ASP A 307 2.98 1.37 23.12
N PRO A 308 2.53 2.05 22.04
CA PRO A 308 3.40 2.55 20.98
C PRO A 308 4.37 3.64 21.48
N LYS A 309 4.17 4.21 22.68
CA LYS A 309 5.12 5.15 23.30
C LYS A 309 6.26 4.43 24.03
N SER A 310 6.08 3.14 24.33
CA SER A 310 7.00 2.32 25.10
C SER A 310 7.86 1.41 24.21
N VAL A 311 8.46 1.98 23.15
CA VAL A 311 9.27 1.24 22.18
C VAL A 311 10.64 0.86 22.77
N PRO A 312 10.99 -0.44 22.90
CA PRO A 312 12.29 -0.87 23.41
C PRO A 312 13.46 -0.22 22.66
N PRO A 313 14.49 0.34 23.34
CA PRO A 313 15.59 1.03 22.69
C PRO A 313 16.47 0.06 21.89
N PRO A 314 17.09 0.50 20.78
CA PRO A 314 18.11 -0.29 20.10
C PRO A 314 19.31 -0.59 21.01
N GLN A 315 19.89 -1.77 20.84
CA GLN A 315 21.11 -2.18 21.53
C GLN A 315 22.36 -1.76 20.76
N MET A 316 22.23 -1.60 19.45
CA MET A 316 23.31 -1.07 18.62
C MET A 316 23.52 0.43 18.84
N ARG A 317 24.72 0.93 18.54
CA ARG A 317 25.01 2.37 18.61
C ARG A 317 24.38 3.11 17.42
N PRO A 318 23.94 4.37 17.61
CA PRO A 318 23.57 5.24 16.50
C PRO A 318 24.74 5.42 15.54
N ARG A 319 24.45 5.69 14.28
CA ARG A 319 25.44 6.11 13.29
C ARG A 319 26.04 7.45 13.70
N ASP A 320 27.37 7.56 13.66
CA ASP A 320 28.06 8.83 13.87
C ASP A 320 27.61 9.83 12.80
N ARG A 321 27.06 10.98 13.22
CA ARG A 321 26.58 12.04 12.31
C ARG A 321 27.72 12.76 11.56
N ALA A 322 28.98 12.46 11.87
CA ALA A 322 30.15 13.09 11.27
C ALA A 322 30.51 12.43 9.93
N ALA A 323 29.77 12.74 8.87
CA ALA A 323 30.18 12.70 7.44
C ALA A 323 28.97 12.74 6.49
N ALA A 324 28.08 13.72 6.64
CA ALA A 324 27.02 13.98 5.66
C ALA A 324 26.68 15.47 5.64
N GLU A 325 27.64 16.26 5.12
CA GLU A 325 27.36 17.54 4.45
C GLU A 325 27.47 17.32 2.95
#